data_AF-A0A972KG43-F1
#
_entry.id   AF-A0A972KG43-F1
#
_cell.length_a   1.000
_cell.length_b   1.000
_cell.length_c   1.000
_cell.angle_alpha   90.00
_cell.angle_beta   90.00
_cell.angle_gamma   90.00
#
_symmetry.space_group_name_H-M   'P 1'
#
loop_
_entity.id
_entity.type
_entity.pdbx_description
1 polymer ?
#
loop_
_entity_poly.entity_id
_entity_poly.type
_entity_poly.pdbx_seq_one_letter_code
_entity_poly.pdbx_strand_id
1 'polypeptide(L)'
;MPSTAGQSNEETDWAAVHPRLVSTIAFQHRLEHMLVRRTSPTDVVAVTIVETTRTTDEGLDEFAAAGLRESLVDCLGANFGAQDSIAITDTGRFAILIETAPSRQHLIDQVRLTATDLSGPHDLGSRAESMSIRAGIAFADDIHRDATVLFRQARRALGLTVAGGIEVFGDDADKANLDKYELIADLARAARDDRLDVAYNPVVGDDGCNSVLMEAQLQWDHVTRGSISPETFMPLADE
;
A
#
# COMPACT_ATOMS: atom_id res chain seq x y z
N MET A 1 15.39 35.68 11.92
CA MET A 1 14.51 34.77 11.14
C MET A 1 15.04 34.77 9.72
N PRO A 2 15.73 33.72 9.25
CA PRO A 2 16.17 33.66 7.87
C PRO A 2 15.08 33.08 6.98
N SER A 3 15.16 33.52 5.73
CA SER A 3 14.19 33.47 4.64
C SER A 3 14.06 32.07 4.02
N THR A 4 12.82 31.60 3.86
CA THR A 4 12.42 30.34 3.19
C THR A 4 12.21 30.49 1.67
N ALA A 5 12.66 31.59 1.05
CA ALA A 5 12.31 31.91 -0.34
C ALA A 5 13.36 31.48 -1.40
N GLY A 6 14.45 30.81 -1.01
CA GLY A 6 15.57 30.47 -1.92
C GLY A 6 15.55 29.05 -2.52
N GLN A 7 14.87 28.09 -1.89
CA GLN A 7 14.96 26.67 -2.28
C GLN A 7 14.06 26.27 -3.47
N SER A 8 13.07 27.09 -3.82
CA SER A 8 12.02 26.71 -4.78
C SER A 8 12.47 26.70 -6.26
N ASN A 9 13.62 27.32 -6.60
CA ASN A 9 14.00 27.53 -7.99
C ASN A 9 14.95 26.44 -8.55
N GLU A 10 15.80 25.82 -7.72
CA GLU A 10 16.73 24.76 -8.15
C GLU A 10 16.07 23.37 -8.25
N GLU A 11 15.11 23.07 -7.36
CA GLU A 11 14.32 21.82 -7.45
C GLU A 11 13.48 21.75 -8.73
N THR A 12 13.04 22.91 -9.24
CA THR A 12 12.29 23.01 -10.50
C THR A 12 13.20 22.79 -11.72
N ASP A 13 14.49 23.15 -11.62
CA ASP A 13 15.46 23.03 -12.71
C ASP A 13 16.00 21.59 -12.84
N TRP A 14 16.21 20.88 -11.73
CA TRP A 14 16.63 19.46 -11.75
C TRP A 14 15.61 18.53 -12.43
N ALA A 15 14.33 18.73 -12.15
CA ALA A 15 13.25 17.95 -12.78
C ALA A 15 13.21 18.13 -14.32
N ALA A 16 13.79 19.21 -14.85
CA ALA A 16 13.89 19.46 -16.28
C ALA A 16 15.06 18.73 -16.96
N VAL A 17 16.02 18.21 -16.19
CA VAL A 17 17.28 17.64 -16.71
C VAL A 17 17.33 16.11 -16.57
N HIS A 18 16.67 15.53 -15.56
CA HIS A 18 16.73 14.08 -15.35
C HIS A 18 15.80 13.30 -16.31
N PRO A 19 16.29 12.29 -17.06
CA PRO A 19 15.52 11.60 -18.10
C PRO A 19 14.30 10.81 -17.59
N ARG A 20 14.30 10.42 -16.31
CA ARG A 20 13.18 9.69 -15.68
C ARG A 20 12.12 10.61 -15.06
N LEU A 21 12.41 11.90 -14.88
CA LEU A 21 11.48 12.83 -14.24
C LEU A 21 10.61 13.54 -15.26
N VAL A 22 9.37 13.81 -14.86
CA VAL A 22 8.46 14.68 -15.57
C VAL A 22 8.12 15.89 -14.71
N SER A 23 7.77 17.00 -15.35
CA SER A 23 7.25 18.15 -14.61
C SER A 23 5.92 17.81 -13.94
N THR A 24 5.61 18.47 -12.82
CA THR A 24 4.32 18.28 -12.11
C THR A 24 3.12 18.53 -13.03
N ILE A 25 3.23 19.50 -13.96
CA ILE A 25 2.19 19.76 -14.97
C ILE A 25 2.04 18.58 -15.93
N ALA A 26 3.15 18.02 -16.43
CA ALA A 26 3.12 16.86 -17.32
C ALA A 26 2.55 15.62 -16.61
N PHE A 27 2.94 15.40 -15.35
CA PHE A 27 2.39 14.35 -14.49
C PHE A 27 0.86 14.47 -14.38
N GLN A 28 0.37 15.65 -14.02
CA GLN A 28 -1.05 15.88 -13.82
C GLN A 28 -1.84 15.70 -15.13
N HIS A 29 -1.37 16.28 -16.24
CA HIS A 29 -2.01 16.12 -17.54
C HIS A 29 -2.05 14.65 -17.99
N ARG A 30 -1.01 13.88 -17.67
CA ARG A 30 -0.93 12.45 -18.00
C ARG A 30 -1.91 11.64 -17.15
N LEU A 31 -2.00 11.92 -15.85
CA LEU A 31 -2.99 11.32 -14.96
C LEU A 31 -4.42 11.63 -15.41
N GLU A 32 -4.75 12.88 -15.73
CA GLU A 32 -6.06 13.27 -16.24
C GLU A 32 -6.42 12.50 -17.52
N HIS A 33 -5.47 12.44 -18.46
CA HIS A 33 -5.65 11.70 -19.71
C HIS A 33 -5.90 10.20 -19.47
N MET A 34 -5.21 9.60 -18.51
CA MET A 34 -5.41 8.21 -18.11
C MET A 34 -6.79 7.96 -17.49
N LEU A 35 -7.22 8.83 -16.58
CA LEU A 35 -8.54 8.74 -15.95
C LEU A 35 -9.69 8.86 -16.97
N VAL A 36 -9.49 9.63 -18.05
CA VAL A 36 -10.44 9.72 -19.16
C VAL A 36 -10.42 8.46 -20.03
N ARG A 37 -9.22 7.93 -20.34
CA ARG A 37 -9.06 6.74 -21.20
C ARG A 37 -9.44 5.42 -20.55
N ARG A 38 -9.57 5.39 -19.23
CA ARG A 38 -9.97 4.22 -18.47
C ARG A 38 -11.33 3.72 -18.96
N THR A 39 -11.31 2.57 -19.64
CA THR A 39 -12.48 1.98 -20.32
C THR A 39 -13.07 0.82 -19.54
N SER A 40 -12.27 0.14 -18.72
CA SER A 40 -12.70 -0.97 -17.89
C SER A 40 -12.44 -0.71 -16.41
N PRO A 41 -13.31 -1.20 -15.50
CA PRO A 41 -13.02 -1.22 -14.06
C PRO A 41 -11.72 -1.95 -13.73
N THR A 42 -11.29 -2.88 -14.58
CA THR A 42 -10.06 -3.67 -14.44
C THR A 42 -8.79 -2.90 -14.78
N ASP A 43 -8.89 -1.74 -15.43
CA ASP A 43 -7.73 -0.91 -15.76
C ASP A 43 -7.21 -0.28 -14.45
N VAL A 44 -6.09 -0.81 -13.95
CA VAL A 44 -5.49 -0.35 -12.69
C VAL A 44 -4.68 0.91 -12.96
N VAL A 45 -5.20 2.04 -12.49
CA VAL A 45 -4.50 3.33 -12.47
C VAL A 45 -4.36 3.76 -11.03
N ALA A 46 -3.16 4.16 -10.62
CA ALA A 46 -2.91 4.61 -9.27
C ALA A 46 -1.92 5.78 -9.23
N VAL A 47 -2.05 6.58 -8.18
CA VAL A 47 -1.04 7.54 -7.76
C VAL A 47 -0.40 7.01 -6.49
N THR A 48 0.92 6.86 -6.52
CA THR A 48 1.73 6.53 -5.35
C THR A 48 2.57 7.73 -4.99
N ILE A 49 2.55 8.14 -3.74
CA ILE A 49 3.43 9.19 -3.22
C ILE A 49 4.41 8.54 -2.26
N VAL A 50 5.67 8.59 -2.62
CA VAL A 50 6.79 8.08 -1.85
C VAL A 50 7.44 9.23 -1.10
N GLU A 51 7.68 9.05 0.18
CA GLU A 51 8.39 9.99 1.04
C GLU A 51 9.60 9.30 1.67
N THR A 52 10.76 9.91 1.49
CA THR A 52 12.02 9.44 2.03
C THR A 52 12.32 10.20 3.32
N THR A 53 12.69 9.48 4.37
CA THR A 53 13.12 10.07 5.64
C THR A 53 14.47 9.51 6.02
N ARG A 54 15.37 10.38 6.47
CA ARG A 54 16.71 9.98 6.90
C ARG A 54 16.69 9.58 8.37
N THR A 55 17.53 8.64 8.74
CA THR A 55 17.69 8.23 10.15
C THR A 55 18.42 9.28 11.00
N THR A 56 19.11 10.23 10.36
CA THR A 56 19.93 11.24 11.05
C THR A 56 19.46 12.64 10.65
N ASP A 57 19.24 13.49 11.66
CA ASP A 57 18.83 14.89 11.49
C ASP A 57 19.98 15.83 11.09
N GLU A 58 21.20 15.31 10.96
CA GLU A 58 22.36 16.07 10.50
C GLU A 58 22.12 16.55 9.06
N GLY A 59 22.32 17.84 8.80
CA GLY A 59 22.19 18.40 7.46
C GLY A 59 23.15 17.73 6.49
N LEU A 60 22.68 17.47 5.26
CA LEU A 60 23.57 17.14 4.15
C LEU A 60 24.11 18.44 3.55
N ASP A 61 25.36 18.39 3.09
CA ASP A 61 25.83 19.39 2.14
C ASP A 61 25.12 19.22 0.78
N GLU A 62 25.25 20.24 -0.07
CA GLU A 62 24.55 20.29 -1.36
C GLU A 62 24.94 19.12 -2.29
N PHE A 63 26.20 18.69 -2.24
CA PHE A 63 26.71 17.61 -3.07
C PHE A 63 26.13 16.26 -2.65
N ALA A 64 26.14 15.95 -1.35
CA ALA A 64 25.57 14.73 -0.80
C ALA A 64 24.04 14.70 -0.99
N ALA A 65 23.36 15.85 -0.84
CA ALA A 65 21.93 15.96 -1.11
C ALA A 65 21.60 15.71 -2.59
N ALA A 66 22.43 16.21 -3.52
CA ALA A 66 22.27 15.97 -4.94
C ALA A 66 22.51 14.50 -5.31
N GLY A 67 23.60 13.90 -4.84
CA GLY A 67 23.90 12.48 -5.10
C GLY A 67 22.84 11.54 -4.52
N LEU A 68 22.31 11.87 -3.34
CA LEU A 68 21.21 11.10 -2.76
C LEU A 68 19.95 11.18 -3.63
N ARG A 69 19.60 12.38 -4.10
CA ARG A 69 18.44 12.59 -4.97
C ARG A 69 18.58 11.81 -6.28
N GLU A 70 19.77 11.80 -6.89
CA GLU A 70 20.07 11.04 -8.10
C GLU A 70 19.89 9.53 -7.86
N SER A 71 20.49 8.99 -6.79
CA SER A 71 20.35 7.58 -6.42
C SER A 71 18.89 7.15 -6.19
N LEU A 72 18.10 8.01 -5.54
CA LEU A 72 16.68 7.76 -5.33
C LEU A 72 15.90 7.70 -6.65
N VAL A 73 16.14 8.65 -7.55
CA VAL A 73 15.44 8.69 -8.85
C VAL A 73 15.87 7.51 -9.74
N ASP A 74 17.14 7.12 -9.71
CA ASP A 74 17.61 5.94 -10.44
C ASP A 74 16.99 4.65 -9.91
N CYS A 75 16.92 4.48 -8.58
CA CYS A 75 16.31 3.32 -7.97
C CYS A 75 14.80 3.24 -8.25
N LEU A 76 14.08 4.37 -8.13
CA LEU A 76 12.68 4.47 -8.56
C LEU A 76 12.57 4.16 -10.06
N GLY A 77 13.48 4.70 -10.86
CA GLY A 77 13.51 4.53 -12.31
C GLY A 77 13.75 3.10 -12.76
N ALA A 78 14.48 2.29 -11.98
CA ALA A 78 14.73 0.87 -12.21
C ALA A 78 13.56 -0.02 -11.76
N ASN A 79 12.83 0.41 -10.73
CA ASN A 79 11.71 -0.33 -10.16
C ASN A 79 10.38 -0.09 -10.89
N PHE A 80 10.18 1.11 -11.44
CA PHE A 80 9.00 1.48 -12.22
C PHE A 80 9.34 1.48 -13.71
N GLY A 81 8.40 1.09 -14.56
CA GLY A 81 8.63 0.94 -15.99
C GLY A 81 8.89 2.26 -16.72
N ALA A 82 9.29 2.17 -17.98
CA ALA A 82 9.48 3.35 -18.84
C ALA A 82 8.17 4.10 -19.17
N GLN A 83 7.02 3.43 -19.01
CA GLN A 83 5.71 4.04 -19.20
C GLN A 83 5.25 4.81 -17.95
N ASP A 84 5.77 4.46 -16.77
CA ASP A 84 5.40 5.11 -15.52
C ASP A 84 6.05 6.49 -15.44
N SER A 85 5.30 7.45 -14.88
CA SER A 85 5.76 8.84 -14.75
C SER A 85 6.16 9.13 -13.30
N ILE A 86 7.34 9.71 -13.11
CA ILE A 86 7.85 10.10 -11.80
C ILE A 86 7.99 11.62 -11.75
N ALA A 87 7.41 12.27 -10.74
CA ALA A 87 7.51 13.71 -10.52
C ALA A 87 7.99 14.01 -9.10
N ILE A 88 8.81 15.05 -8.95
CA ILE A 88 9.16 15.58 -7.63
C ILE A 88 8.02 16.51 -7.18
N THR A 89 7.55 16.29 -5.95
CA THR A 89 6.43 17.07 -5.38
C THR A 89 6.88 18.01 -4.28
N ASP A 90 7.93 17.62 -3.55
CA ASP A 90 8.51 18.33 -2.42
C ASP A 90 9.89 17.72 -2.16
N THR A 91 10.69 18.33 -1.28
CA THR A 91 11.98 17.77 -0.88
C THR A 91 11.80 16.37 -0.28
N GLY A 92 12.42 15.37 -0.89
CA GLY A 92 12.31 13.96 -0.46
C GLY A 92 10.95 13.31 -0.73
N ARG A 93 10.07 13.94 -1.54
CA ARG A 93 8.79 13.35 -1.94
C ARG A 93 8.62 13.25 -3.44
N PHE A 94 8.30 12.04 -3.88
CA PHE A 94 8.10 11.70 -5.28
C PHE A 94 6.67 11.21 -5.49
N ALA A 95 6.01 11.70 -6.54
CA ALA A 95 4.78 11.14 -7.04
C ALA A 95 5.07 10.23 -8.22
N ILE A 96 4.41 9.07 -8.23
CA ILE A 96 4.58 8.03 -9.22
C ILE A 96 3.19 7.71 -9.78
N LEU A 97 3.05 7.84 -11.08
CA LEU A 97 1.87 7.46 -11.83
C LEU A 97 2.18 6.14 -12.51
N ILE A 98 1.42 5.11 -12.14
CA ILE A 98 1.56 3.77 -12.72
C ILE A 98 0.46 3.61 -13.74
N GLU A 99 0.86 3.43 -15.01
CA GLU A 99 -0.10 3.47 -16.12
C GLU A 99 -0.89 2.18 -16.27
N THR A 100 -0.24 1.06 -16.04
CA THR A 100 -0.87 -0.25 -16.15
C THR A 100 -0.22 -1.21 -15.17
N ALA A 101 -1.01 -1.72 -14.24
CA ALA A 101 -0.62 -2.85 -13.40
C ALA A 101 -1.57 -4.03 -13.66
N PRO A 102 -1.08 -5.29 -13.63
CA PRO A 102 -1.91 -6.48 -13.76
C PRO A 102 -3.03 -6.56 -12.69
N SER A 103 -2.78 -6.05 -11.49
CA SER A 103 -3.75 -6.00 -10.39
C SER A 103 -3.36 -4.93 -9.36
N ARG A 104 -4.31 -4.55 -8.50
CA ARG A 104 -4.02 -3.66 -7.34
C ARG A 104 -2.93 -4.25 -6.45
N GLN A 105 -3.01 -5.56 -6.15
CA GLN A 105 -2.05 -6.25 -5.31
C GLN A 105 -0.63 -6.24 -5.91
N HIS A 106 -0.51 -6.48 -7.21
CA HIS A 106 0.80 -6.45 -7.88
C HIS A 106 1.47 -5.08 -7.75
N LEU A 107 0.70 -4.00 -7.87
CA LEU A 107 1.20 -2.63 -7.67
C LEU A 107 1.64 -2.40 -6.23
N ILE A 108 0.84 -2.84 -5.25
CA ILE A 108 1.18 -2.73 -3.82
C ILE A 108 2.49 -3.49 -3.53
N ASP A 109 2.64 -4.70 -4.06
CA ASP A 109 3.83 -5.53 -3.88
C ASP A 109 5.06 -4.91 -4.56
N GLN A 110 4.90 -4.32 -5.74
CA GLN A 110 5.94 -3.57 -6.42
C GLN A 110 6.41 -2.37 -5.57
N VAL A 111 5.48 -1.57 -5.04
CA VAL A 111 5.81 -0.45 -4.16
C VAL A 111 6.50 -0.91 -2.87
N ARG A 112 6.09 -2.06 -2.30
CA ARG A 112 6.76 -2.70 -1.14
C ARG A 112 8.18 -3.11 -1.45
N LEU A 113 8.41 -3.73 -2.60
CA LEU A 113 9.73 -4.12 -3.05
C LEU A 113 10.62 -2.90 -3.24
N THR A 114 10.12 -1.88 -3.94
CA THR A 114 10.85 -0.63 -4.15
C THR A 114 11.17 0.08 -2.84
N ALA A 115 10.23 0.12 -1.89
CA ALA A 115 10.47 0.67 -0.56
C ALA A 115 11.56 -0.11 0.19
N THR A 116 11.63 -1.44 0.00
CA THR A 116 12.67 -2.29 0.59
C THR A 116 14.03 -2.00 -0.04
N ASP A 117 14.11 -1.90 -1.37
CA ASP A 117 15.34 -1.61 -2.11
C ASP A 117 15.90 -0.22 -1.80
N LEU A 118 15.01 0.76 -1.61
CA LEU A 118 15.35 2.11 -1.22
C LEU A 118 15.66 2.24 0.28
N SER A 119 15.27 1.26 1.09
CA SER A 119 15.56 1.24 2.53
C SER A 119 16.94 0.65 2.77
N GLY A 120 17.71 1.29 3.65
CA GLY A 120 19.07 0.85 3.98
C GLY A 120 20.12 1.94 3.73
N PRO A 121 21.41 1.58 3.83
CA PRO A 121 22.51 2.52 3.73
C PRO A 121 22.78 2.92 2.27
N HIS A 122 22.67 4.22 1.98
CA HIS A 122 23.07 4.82 0.71
C HIS A 122 24.47 5.43 0.85
N ASP A 123 25.37 5.08 -0.07
CA ASP A 123 26.73 5.62 -0.09
C ASP A 123 26.73 7.01 -0.73
N LEU A 124 26.99 8.03 0.09
CA LEU A 124 27.09 9.43 -0.35
C LEU A 124 28.57 9.88 -0.46
N GLY A 125 29.49 8.92 -0.59
CA GLY A 125 30.93 9.13 -0.73
C GLY A 125 31.65 9.41 0.59
N SER A 126 31.19 10.40 1.36
CA SER A 126 31.80 10.78 2.65
C SER A 126 31.24 10.00 3.84
N ARG A 127 30.02 9.46 3.71
CA ARG A 127 29.30 8.69 4.74
C ARG A 127 28.19 7.83 4.12
N ALA A 128 27.86 6.73 4.79
CA ALA A 128 26.65 5.96 4.52
C ALA A 128 25.47 6.52 5.33
N GLU A 129 24.38 6.87 4.65
CA GLU A 129 23.15 7.38 5.26
C GLU A 129 22.04 6.35 5.14
N SER A 130 21.45 5.94 6.26
CA SER A 130 20.29 5.06 6.25
C SER A 130 19.01 5.84 6.02
N MET A 131 18.15 5.31 5.16
CA MET A 131 16.85 5.90 4.86
C MET A 131 15.73 4.94 5.19
N SER A 132 14.58 5.51 5.57
CA SER A 132 13.32 4.80 5.64
C SER A 132 12.33 5.42 4.67
N ILE A 133 11.57 4.55 4.01
CA ILE A 133 10.62 4.94 2.97
C ILE A 133 9.21 4.77 3.49
N ARG A 134 8.36 5.75 3.21
CA ARG A 134 6.92 5.65 3.41
C ARG A 134 6.22 5.87 2.08
N ALA A 135 5.11 5.19 1.86
CA ALA A 135 4.31 5.43 0.66
C ALA A 135 2.81 5.49 0.95
N GLY A 136 2.13 6.42 0.30
CA GLY A 136 0.68 6.47 0.23
C GLY A 136 0.21 6.17 -1.19
N ILE A 137 -0.68 5.20 -1.35
CA ILE A 137 -1.21 4.79 -2.65
C ILE A 137 -2.69 5.18 -2.71
N ALA A 138 -3.16 5.67 -3.85
CA ALA A 138 -4.58 5.78 -4.13
C ALA A 138 -4.89 5.23 -5.52
N PHE A 139 -5.87 4.34 -5.59
CA PHE A 139 -6.35 3.76 -6.83
C PHE A 139 -7.50 4.57 -7.40
N ALA A 140 -7.48 4.81 -8.70
CA ALA A 140 -8.61 5.37 -9.40
C ALA A 140 -9.79 4.39 -9.33
N ASP A 141 -10.93 4.87 -8.86
CA ASP A 141 -12.20 4.15 -8.92
C ASP A 141 -13.11 4.75 -10.00
N ASP A 142 -14.27 4.14 -10.24
CA ASP A 142 -15.20 4.59 -11.28
C ASP A 142 -15.99 5.85 -10.87
N ILE A 143 -15.93 6.23 -9.58
CA ILE A 143 -16.68 7.33 -8.98
C ILE A 143 -15.84 8.62 -9.01
N HIS A 144 -14.51 8.51 -8.96
CA HIS A 144 -13.57 9.62 -8.82
C HIS A 144 -12.58 9.66 -10.00
N ARG A 145 -12.98 10.34 -11.08
CA ARG A 145 -12.12 10.62 -12.26
C ARG A 145 -11.33 11.93 -12.15
N ASP A 146 -11.18 12.48 -10.95
CA ASP A 146 -10.48 13.75 -10.73
C ASP A 146 -9.05 13.49 -10.24
N ALA A 147 -8.07 13.89 -11.05
CA ALA A 147 -6.65 13.79 -10.75
C ALA A 147 -6.27 14.47 -9.43
N THR A 148 -6.87 15.61 -9.13
CA THR A 148 -6.63 16.37 -7.88
C THR A 148 -7.14 15.61 -6.67
N VAL A 149 -8.29 14.94 -6.80
CA VAL A 149 -8.87 14.11 -5.74
C VAL A 149 -7.94 12.92 -5.48
N LEU A 150 -7.52 12.21 -6.52
CA LEU A 150 -6.69 11.02 -6.40
C LEU A 150 -5.32 11.34 -5.76
N PHE A 151 -4.70 12.44 -6.18
CA PHE A 151 -3.45 12.91 -5.58
C PHE A 151 -3.62 13.26 -4.08
N ARG A 152 -4.72 13.95 -3.73
CA ARG A 152 -5.04 14.26 -2.33
C ARG A 152 -5.29 13.02 -1.49
N GLN A 153 -5.92 11.99 -2.06
CA GLN A 153 -6.16 10.70 -1.43
C GLN A 153 -4.84 9.97 -1.15
N ALA A 154 -3.93 9.90 -2.13
CA ALA A 154 -2.60 9.31 -1.95
C ALA A 154 -1.80 10.02 -0.86
N ARG A 155 -1.84 11.37 -0.83
CA ARG A 155 -1.23 12.16 0.25
C ARG A 155 -1.83 11.85 1.62
N ARG A 156 -3.14 11.67 1.68
CA ARG A 156 -3.83 11.33 2.93
C ARG A 156 -3.43 9.94 3.42
N ALA A 157 -3.34 8.94 2.54
CA ALA A 157 -2.81 7.63 2.89
C ALA A 157 -1.38 7.74 3.43
N LEU A 158 -0.50 8.49 2.75
CA LEU A 158 0.85 8.74 3.24
C LEU A 158 0.85 9.36 4.66
N GLY A 159 -0.06 10.28 4.95
CA GLY A 159 -0.19 10.89 6.28
C GLY A 159 -0.65 9.92 7.38
N LEU A 160 -1.23 8.78 7.02
CA LEU A 160 -1.63 7.72 7.95
C LEU A 160 -0.54 6.65 8.14
N THR A 161 0.50 6.65 7.29
CA THR A 161 1.62 5.71 7.41
C THR A 161 2.43 5.93 8.69
N VAL A 162 2.99 4.84 9.22
CA VAL A 162 4.06 4.86 10.23
C VAL A 162 5.44 4.77 9.56
N ALA A 163 6.53 5.02 10.30
CA ALA A 163 7.90 4.89 9.80
C ALA A 163 8.12 3.53 9.12
N GLY A 164 8.53 3.53 7.84
CA GLY A 164 8.71 2.31 7.04
C GLY A 164 7.43 1.67 6.48
N GLY A 165 6.29 2.37 6.54
CA GLY A 165 4.97 1.83 6.17
C GLY A 165 4.45 2.26 4.79
N ILE A 166 3.64 1.40 4.19
CA ILE A 166 2.88 1.68 2.96
C ILE A 166 1.40 1.59 3.30
N GLU A 167 0.65 2.63 2.94
CA GLU A 167 -0.78 2.74 3.21
C GLU A 167 -1.53 2.97 1.89
N VAL A 168 -2.70 2.35 1.76
CA VAL A 168 -3.55 2.48 0.56
C VAL A 168 -4.83 3.21 0.95
N PHE A 169 -5.12 4.32 0.28
CA PHE A 169 -6.32 5.11 0.52
C PHE A 169 -7.57 4.32 0.17
N GLY A 170 -8.50 4.21 1.13
CA GLY A 170 -9.79 3.58 0.90
C GLY A 170 -9.70 2.08 0.60
N ASP A 171 -8.54 1.46 0.85
CA ASP A 171 -8.45 0.01 0.89
C ASP A 171 -9.18 -0.43 2.16
N ASP A 172 -10.25 -1.21 1.98
CA ASP A 172 -11.03 -1.84 3.04
C ASP A 172 -10.20 -2.83 3.89
N ALA A 173 -8.86 -2.71 3.95
CA ALA A 173 -8.02 -3.43 4.89
C ALA A 173 -8.40 -3.06 6.34
N ASP A 174 -8.82 -1.82 6.60
CA ASP A 174 -9.41 -1.46 7.89
C ASP A 174 -10.80 -2.08 8.10
N LYS A 175 -11.64 -2.24 7.07
CA LYS A 175 -12.95 -2.89 7.25
C LYS A 175 -12.84 -4.41 7.37
N ALA A 176 -11.99 -5.06 6.59
CA ALA A 176 -11.76 -6.49 6.67
C ALA A 176 -11.03 -6.87 7.97
N ASN A 177 -10.08 -6.05 8.44
CA ASN A 177 -9.46 -6.24 9.75
C ASN A 177 -10.43 -5.89 10.89
N LEU A 178 -11.23 -4.82 10.79
CA LEU A 178 -12.24 -4.48 11.79
C LEU A 178 -13.34 -5.56 11.85
N ASP A 179 -13.86 -6.02 10.72
CA ASP A 179 -14.80 -7.15 10.62
C ASP A 179 -14.18 -8.43 11.20
N LYS A 180 -12.88 -8.68 10.96
CA LYS A 180 -12.15 -9.81 11.52
C LYS A 180 -12.02 -9.69 13.06
N TYR A 181 -11.64 -8.53 13.59
CA TYR A 181 -11.53 -8.30 15.04
C TYR A 181 -12.88 -8.32 15.74
N GLU A 182 -13.93 -7.77 15.11
CA GLU A 182 -15.31 -7.89 15.60
C GLU A 182 -15.75 -9.35 15.63
N LEU A 183 -15.46 -10.12 14.58
CA LEU A 183 -15.77 -11.54 14.52
C LEU A 183 -15.01 -12.36 15.58
N ILE A 184 -13.75 -12.03 15.87
CA ILE A 184 -12.98 -12.65 16.97
C ILE A 184 -13.62 -12.32 18.33
N ALA A 185 -13.98 -11.05 18.57
CA ALA A 185 -14.60 -10.63 19.81
C ALA A 185 -15.99 -11.27 20.04
N ASP A 186 -16.78 -11.42 18.96
CA ASP A 186 -18.07 -12.06 19.00
C ASP A 186 -17.96 -13.58 19.16
N LEU A 187 -16.95 -14.23 18.58
CA LEU A 187 -16.64 -15.65 18.80
C LEU A 187 -16.30 -15.92 20.27
N ALA A 188 -15.46 -15.07 20.87
CA ALA A 188 -15.10 -15.15 22.28
C ALA A 188 -16.29 -14.88 23.23
N ARG A 189 -17.31 -14.14 22.78
CA ARG A 189 -18.57 -13.95 23.52
C ARG A 189 -19.49 -15.16 23.35
N ALA A 190 -19.62 -15.70 22.14
CA ALA A 190 -20.41 -16.89 21.86
C ALA A 190 -19.92 -18.12 22.65
N ALA A 191 -18.61 -18.28 22.77
CA ALA A 191 -18.02 -19.34 23.60
C ALA A 191 -18.31 -19.19 25.10
N ARG A 192 -18.44 -17.96 25.62
CA ARG A 192 -18.78 -17.70 27.03
C ARG A 192 -20.28 -17.82 27.32
N ASP A 193 -21.10 -17.53 26.33
CA ASP A 193 -22.56 -17.53 26.43
C ASP A 193 -23.19 -18.87 25.96
N ASP A 194 -22.38 -19.93 25.78
CA ASP A 194 -22.80 -21.25 25.30
C ASP A 194 -23.60 -21.22 23.97
N ARG A 195 -23.16 -20.41 23.00
CA ARG A 195 -23.79 -20.26 21.67
C ARG A 195 -23.01 -20.88 20.52
N LEU A 196 -22.20 -21.88 20.82
CA LEU A 196 -21.49 -22.70 19.85
C LEU A 196 -22.03 -24.13 19.97
N ASP A 197 -22.59 -24.64 18.89
CA ASP A 197 -23.17 -25.98 18.84
C ASP A 197 -22.20 -26.98 18.21
N VAL A 198 -22.43 -28.27 18.44
CA VAL A 198 -21.64 -29.35 17.81
C VAL A 198 -22.59 -30.26 17.04
N ALA A 199 -22.40 -30.31 15.73
CA ALA A 199 -23.05 -31.28 14.86
C ALA A 199 -22.18 -32.55 14.77
N TYR A 200 -22.83 -33.72 14.86
CA TYR A 200 -22.15 -35.01 14.71
C TYR A 200 -22.53 -35.62 13.37
N ASN A 201 -21.57 -35.68 12.45
CA ASN A 201 -21.77 -36.25 11.12
C ASN A 201 -21.17 -37.66 11.07
N PRO A 202 -21.94 -38.67 10.60
CA PRO A 202 -21.43 -40.03 10.49
C PRO A 202 -20.47 -40.14 9.29
N VAL A 203 -19.28 -40.67 9.54
CA VAL A 203 -18.32 -41.08 8.52
C VAL A 203 -18.42 -42.59 8.38
N VAL A 204 -18.85 -43.04 7.19
CA VAL A 204 -19.01 -44.46 6.87
C VAL A 204 -17.77 -44.93 6.12
N GLY A 205 -17.07 -45.92 6.67
CA GLY A 205 -15.92 -46.56 6.02
C GLY A 205 -16.35 -47.40 4.81
N ASP A 206 -15.50 -47.40 3.77
CA ASP A 206 -15.74 -48.09 2.49
C ASP A 206 -15.61 -49.63 2.58
N ASP A 207 -15.15 -50.14 3.72
CA ASP A 207 -14.80 -51.55 3.98
C ASP A 207 -15.92 -52.37 4.65
N GLY A 208 -17.12 -51.80 4.81
CA GLY A 208 -18.30 -52.54 5.27
C GLY A 208 -18.21 -53.07 6.71
N CYS A 209 -17.21 -52.64 7.49
CA CYS A 209 -17.13 -52.91 8.91
C CYS A 209 -17.94 -51.89 9.72
N ASN A 210 -18.68 -52.39 10.71
CA ASN A 210 -19.63 -51.69 11.60
C ASN A 210 -19.04 -50.57 12.50
N SER A 211 -17.88 -50.02 12.18
CA SER A 211 -17.34 -48.85 12.87
C SER A 211 -17.86 -47.57 12.22
N VAL A 212 -18.94 -47.02 12.78
CA VAL A 212 -19.37 -45.65 12.46
C VAL A 212 -18.47 -44.70 13.24
N LEU A 213 -17.60 -43.99 12.53
CA LEU A 213 -16.88 -42.85 13.09
C LEU A 213 -17.84 -41.66 13.07
N MET A 214 -17.81 -40.83 14.12
CA MET A 214 -18.58 -39.60 14.19
C MET A 214 -17.61 -38.44 14.17
N GLU A 215 -17.69 -37.59 13.16
CA GLU A 215 -16.99 -36.32 13.15
C GLU A 215 -17.83 -35.28 13.91
N ALA A 216 -17.19 -34.65 14.90
CA ALA A 216 -17.76 -33.51 15.61
C ALA A 216 -17.36 -32.24 14.88
N GLN A 217 -18.35 -31.53 14.34
CA GLN A 217 -18.16 -30.26 13.63
C GLN A 217 -18.82 -29.14 14.43
N LEU A 218 -18.02 -28.14 14.81
CA LEU A 218 -18.56 -26.96 15.49
C LEU A 218 -19.52 -26.21 14.57
N GLN A 219 -20.52 -25.54 15.11
CA GLN A 219 -21.43 -24.66 14.37
C GLN A 219 -21.62 -23.38 15.15
N TRP A 220 -21.63 -22.25 14.45
CA TRP A 220 -21.81 -20.95 15.06
C TRP A 220 -22.91 -20.17 14.37
N ASP A 221 -24.03 -19.99 15.06
CA ASP A 221 -25.13 -19.16 14.59
C ASP A 221 -25.00 -17.73 15.12
N HIS A 222 -24.49 -16.85 14.25
CA HIS A 222 -24.28 -15.45 14.57
C HIS A 222 -25.59 -14.66 14.51
N VAL A 223 -25.89 -13.88 15.56
CA VAL A 223 -27.14 -13.14 15.72
C VAL A 223 -27.45 -12.22 14.53
N THR A 224 -26.42 -11.61 13.95
CA THR A 224 -26.55 -10.67 12.81
C THR A 224 -26.07 -11.24 11.47
N ARG A 225 -25.18 -12.25 11.48
CA ARG A 225 -24.51 -12.77 10.26
C ARG A 225 -25.07 -14.12 9.81
N GLY A 226 -25.97 -14.73 10.58
CA GLY A 226 -26.49 -16.07 10.32
C GLY A 226 -25.45 -17.15 10.64
N SER A 227 -25.67 -18.34 10.09
CA SER A 227 -24.77 -19.48 10.35
C SER A 227 -23.41 -19.27 9.67
N ILE A 228 -22.34 -19.34 10.46
CA ILE A 228 -20.96 -19.15 10.01
C ILE A 228 -20.24 -20.51 9.99
N SER A 229 -19.60 -20.83 8.87
CA SER A 229 -18.86 -22.09 8.69
C SER A 229 -17.61 -22.15 9.59
N PRO A 230 -17.28 -23.31 10.18
CA PRO A 230 -16.03 -23.53 10.90
C PRO A 230 -14.78 -23.16 10.12
N GLU A 231 -14.75 -23.41 8.83
CA GLU A 231 -13.60 -23.06 7.98
C GLU A 231 -13.33 -21.54 7.97
N THR A 232 -14.36 -20.73 8.26
CA THR A 232 -14.27 -19.27 8.33
C THR A 232 -13.74 -18.76 9.67
N PHE A 233 -14.15 -19.36 10.80
CA PHE A 233 -13.79 -18.84 12.13
C PHE A 233 -12.72 -19.66 12.86
N MET A 234 -12.51 -20.94 12.52
CA MET A 234 -11.48 -21.78 13.14
C MET A 234 -10.07 -21.18 13.00
N PRO A 235 -9.65 -20.63 11.83
CA PRO A 235 -8.35 -19.97 11.72
C PRO A 235 -8.22 -18.71 12.60
N LEU A 236 -9.34 -18.13 13.04
CA LEU A 236 -9.39 -16.93 13.87
C LEU A 236 -9.35 -17.25 15.37
N ALA A 237 -9.62 -18.50 15.76
CA ALA A 237 -9.62 -18.92 17.15
C ALA A 237 -8.20 -19.13 17.73
N ASP A 238 -7.21 -19.31 16.86
CA ASP A 238 -5.81 -19.55 17.21
C ASP A 238 -4.96 -18.26 17.31
N GLU A 239 -5.54 -17.10 16.98
CA GLU A 239 -4.89 -15.78 16.94
C GLU A 239 -5.04 -15.00 18.26
#